data_AF-A0A2H5YYU1-F1
#
_entry.id   AF-A0A2H5YYU1-F1
#
_cell.length_a   1.000
_cell.length_b   1.000
_cell.length_c   1.000
_cell.angle_alpha   90.00
_cell.angle_beta   90.00
_cell.angle_gamma   90.00
#
_symmetry.space_group_name_H-M   'P 1'
#
loop_
_entity.id
_entity.type
_entity.pdbx_description
1 polymer ?
#
loop_
_entity_poly.entity_id
_entity_poly.type
_entity_poly.pdbx_seq_one_letter_code
_entity_poly.pdbx_strand_id
1 'polypeptide(L)'
;MEQSQTAATFHWATPLGVSVLCFLVSGGVHLVIGILTPIFVNSKFGRSAIFISQRTDSQLFGATPSELLARNEELALFRTLLLTNAGGSLVIIGLFMVALAWFGLRQHQAWAFVTLVLAGLIVLPYWFFVFKPYWNAGIAIRFADLPPIFWIPTSVLIPGIIFGYLGLRS
;
A
#
# COMPACT_ATOMS: atom_id res chain seq x y z
N MET A 1 47.93 3.31 -3.87
CA MET A 1 46.90 2.84 -4.82
C MET A 1 45.55 3.36 -4.35
N GLU A 2 45.28 4.64 -4.62
CA GLU A 2 43.94 5.21 -4.44
C GLU A 2 43.19 4.97 -5.75
N GLN A 3 42.41 3.89 -5.80
CA GLN A 3 41.29 3.84 -6.72
C GLN A 3 40.23 4.78 -6.13
N SER A 4 40.23 6.04 -6.57
CA SER A 4 39.05 6.88 -6.43
C SER A 4 37.94 6.25 -7.26
N GLN A 5 37.18 5.34 -6.64
CA GLN A 5 35.86 5.00 -7.12
C GLN A 5 35.06 6.30 -7.08
N THR A 6 34.93 6.96 -8.22
CA THR A 6 33.94 8.01 -8.43
C THR A 6 32.59 7.40 -8.08
N ALA A 7 32.10 7.69 -6.88
CA ALA A 7 30.75 7.32 -6.48
C ALA A 7 29.82 7.92 -7.54
N ALA A 8 29.21 7.06 -8.35
CA ALA A 8 28.28 7.47 -9.40
C ALA A 8 27.26 8.41 -8.76
N THR A 9 27.29 9.68 -9.18
CA THR A 9 26.48 10.71 -8.53
C THR A 9 25.03 10.49 -8.94
N PHE A 10 24.15 10.32 -7.95
CA PHE A 10 22.72 10.09 -8.21
C PHE A 10 22.04 11.35 -8.76
N HIS A 11 21.23 11.18 -9.81
CA HIS A 11 20.47 12.26 -10.45
C HIS A 11 18.98 11.91 -10.53
N TRP A 12 18.12 12.82 -10.10
CA TRP A 12 16.66 12.62 -10.05
C TRP A 12 16.00 12.47 -11.42
N ALA A 13 16.54 13.11 -12.46
CA ALA A 13 16.01 13.08 -13.82
C ALA A 13 16.42 11.82 -14.62
N THR A 14 16.88 10.77 -13.96
CA THR A 14 17.27 9.50 -14.57
C THR A 14 16.17 8.44 -14.37
N PRO A 15 16.19 7.33 -15.13
CA PRO A 15 15.30 6.19 -14.86
C PRO A 15 15.37 5.72 -13.40
N LEU A 16 16.57 5.61 -12.82
CA LEU A 16 16.70 5.24 -11.41
C LEU A 16 16.05 6.27 -10.48
N GLY A 17 16.19 7.57 -10.77
CA GLY A 17 15.54 8.63 -10.02
C GLY A 17 14.01 8.54 -10.02
N VAL A 18 13.42 8.22 -11.18
CA VAL A 18 11.97 7.96 -11.29
C VAL A 18 11.57 6.74 -10.46
N SER A 19 12.35 5.67 -10.51
CA SER A 19 12.10 4.46 -9.70
C SER A 19 12.10 4.74 -8.20
N VAL A 20 13.13 5.45 -7.72
CA VAL A 20 13.22 5.90 -6.33
C VAL A 20 11.98 6.71 -5.95
N LEU A 21 11.56 7.66 -6.79
CA LEU A 21 10.38 8.46 -6.54
C LEU A 21 9.10 7.60 -6.45
N CYS A 22 8.91 6.64 -7.35
CA CYS A 22 7.76 5.74 -7.31
C CYS A 22 7.70 4.95 -5.99
N PHE A 23 8.82 4.37 -5.54
CA PHE A 23 8.85 3.63 -4.28
C PHE A 23 8.72 4.54 -3.04
N LEU A 24 9.24 5.77 -3.10
CA LEU A 24 9.02 6.77 -2.05
C LEU A 24 7.54 7.19 -1.97
N VAL A 25 6.87 7.41 -3.09
CA VAL A 25 5.42 7.70 -3.13
C VAL A 25 4.63 6.52 -2.56
N SER A 26 4.95 5.30 -2.98
CA SER A 26 4.33 4.10 -2.42
C SER A 26 4.50 4.02 -0.91
N GLY A 27 5.73 4.16 -0.40
CA GLY A 27 6.02 4.14 1.04
C GLY A 27 5.31 5.28 1.80
N GLY A 28 5.31 6.49 1.24
CA GLY A 28 4.61 7.65 1.80
C GLY A 28 3.12 7.44 1.93
N VAL A 29 2.47 6.83 0.93
CA VAL A 29 1.04 6.48 1.00
C VAL A 29 0.77 5.47 2.12
N HIS A 30 1.62 4.45 2.26
CA HIS A 30 1.50 3.49 3.36
C HIS A 30 1.64 4.17 4.73
N LEU A 31 2.60 5.09 4.88
CA LEU A 31 2.77 5.88 6.10
C LEU A 31 1.53 6.72 6.41
N VAL A 32 1.06 7.51 5.44
CA VAL A 32 -0.10 8.40 5.64
C VAL A 32 -1.33 7.58 6.01
N ILE A 33 -1.66 6.53 5.26
CA ILE A 33 -2.82 5.69 5.54
C ILE A 33 -2.66 5.00 6.90
N GLY A 34 -1.48 4.45 7.20
CA GLY A 34 -1.20 3.75 8.45
C GLY A 34 -1.36 4.65 9.68
N ILE A 35 -0.79 5.86 9.64
CA ILE A 35 -0.89 6.87 10.72
C ILE A 35 -2.34 7.34 10.91
N LEU A 36 -3.05 7.59 9.81
CA LEU A 36 -4.41 8.13 9.86
C LEU A 36 -5.46 7.07 10.25
N THR A 37 -5.19 5.78 10.04
CA THR A 37 -6.14 4.70 10.31
C THR A 37 -6.69 4.71 11.74
N PRO A 38 -5.88 4.65 12.82
CA PRO A 38 -6.41 4.67 14.18
C PRO A 38 -7.17 5.95 14.55
N ILE A 39 -6.84 7.08 13.90
CA ILE A 39 -7.50 8.37 14.13
C ILE A 39 -8.92 8.36 13.54
N PHE A 40 -9.08 7.80 12.34
CA PHE A 40 -10.34 7.87 11.60
C PHE A 40 -11.20 6.61 11.67
N VAL A 41 -10.70 5.48 12.18
CA VAL A 41 -11.40 4.18 12.14
C VAL A 41 -12.81 4.21 12.71
N ASN A 42 -13.04 5.03 13.75
CA ASN A 42 -14.32 5.19 14.43
C ASN A 42 -15.09 6.47 14.04
N SER A 43 -14.55 7.28 13.13
CA SER A 43 -15.27 8.43 12.58
C SER A 43 -16.45 8.01 11.71
N LYS A 44 -17.34 8.95 11.36
CA LYS A 44 -18.43 8.71 10.39
C LYS A 44 -17.91 8.15 9.06
N PHE A 45 -16.77 8.68 8.59
CA PHE A 45 -16.11 8.18 7.39
C PHE A 45 -15.57 6.77 7.59
N GLY A 46 -14.82 6.54 8.68
CA GLY A 46 -14.24 5.23 8.98
C GLY A 46 -15.29 4.13 9.17
N ARG A 47 -16.45 4.44 9.76
CA ARG A 47 -17.56 3.50 9.98
C ARG A 47 -18.44 3.27 8.75
N SER A 48 -18.17 3.96 7.63
CA SER A 48 -18.93 3.80 6.39
C SER A 48 -18.62 2.50 5.64
N ALA A 49 -17.51 1.82 5.96
CA ALA A 49 -17.11 0.54 5.39
C ALA A 49 -16.79 -0.46 6.50
N ILE A 50 -17.06 -1.75 6.29
CA ILE A 50 -16.47 -2.82 7.11
C ILE A 50 -15.03 -3.05 6.65
N PHE A 51 -14.82 -3.18 5.34
CA PHE A 51 -13.52 -3.47 4.73
C PHE A 51 -13.27 -2.72 3.40
N ILE A 52 -14.12 -2.86 2.36
CA ILE A 52 -13.87 -2.26 1.04
C ILE A 52 -14.57 -0.90 0.92
N SER A 53 -15.89 -0.90 0.87
CA SER A 53 -16.69 0.31 0.68
C SER A 53 -18.09 0.11 1.22
N GLN A 54 -18.80 1.21 1.52
CA GLN A 54 -20.19 1.13 1.95
C GLN A 54 -21.03 0.28 0.99
N ARG A 55 -20.85 0.46 -0.32
CA ARG A 55 -21.67 -0.20 -1.35
C ARG A 55 -21.42 -1.70 -1.40
N THR A 56 -20.16 -2.11 -1.53
CA THR A 56 -19.81 -3.54 -1.64
C THR A 56 -20.08 -4.28 -0.34
N ASP A 57 -19.80 -3.64 0.79
CA ASP A 57 -19.95 -4.25 2.09
C ASP A 57 -21.44 -4.38 2.45
N SER A 58 -22.27 -3.39 2.11
CA SER A 58 -23.73 -3.51 2.30
C SER A 58 -24.32 -4.65 1.48
N GLN A 59 -23.84 -4.84 0.25
CA GLN A 59 -24.28 -5.95 -0.61
C GLN A 59 -23.84 -7.31 -0.05
N LEU A 60 -22.64 -7.38 0.54
CA LEU A 60 -22.11 -8.63 1.09
C LEU A 60 -22.75 -9.00 2.44
N PHE A 61 -22.97 -8.03 3.31
CA PHE A 61 -23.45 -8.27 4.68
C PHE A 61 -24.96 -8.04 4.88
N GLY A 62 -25.67 -7.55 3.85
CA GLY A 62 -27.12 -7.37 3.87
C GLY A 62 -27.63 -6.18 4.71
N ALA A 63 -26.73 -5.36 5.24
CA ALA A 63 -27.04 -4.14 6.00
C ALA A 63 -25.90 -3.13 5.86
N THR A 64 -26.15 -1.85 6.13
CA THR A 64 -25.08 -0.86 6.03
C THR A 64 -24.00 -1.10 7.09
N PRO A 65 -22.71 -0.85 6.80
CA PRO A 65 -21.63 -0.99 7.78
C PRO A 65 -21.88 -0.23 9.07
N SER A 66 -22.40 1.00 8.99
CA SER A 66 -22.70 1.80 10.18
C SER A 66 -23.79 1.17 11.06
N GLU A 67 -24.81 0.54 10.47
CA GLU A 67 -25.86 -0.16 11.21
C GLU A 67 -25.31 -1.42 11.86
N LEU A 68 -24.51 -2.22 11.14
CA LEU A 68 -23.87 -3.42 11.67
C LEU A 68 -22.98 -3.11 12.87
N LEU A 69 -22.14 -2.08 12.75
CA LEU A 69 -21.24 -1.63 13.81
C LEU A 69 -21.97 -0.93 14.98
N ALA A 70 -23.23 -0.51 14.80
CA ALA A 70 -24.03 0.08 15.87
C ALA A 70 -24.82 -0.99 16.65
N ARG A 71 -25.21 -2.07 15.98
CA ARG A 71 -25.99 -3.18 16.58
C ARG A 71 -25.11 -4.27 17.20
N ASN A 72 -23.84 -4.34 16.81
CA ASN A 72 -22.89 -5.35 17.29
C ASN A 72 -21.59 -4.70 17.79
N GLU A 73 -21.49 -4.54 19.11
CA GLU A 73 -20.34 -3.93 19.78
C GLU A 73 -19.05 -4.76 19.61
N GLU A 74 -19.16 -6.10 19.64
CA GLU A 74 -18.01 -7.00 19.48
C GLU A 74 -17.39 -6.87 18.10
N LEU A 75 -18.21 -6.82 17.05
CA LEU A 75 -17.77 -6.57 15.68
C LEU A 75 -17.09 -5.20 15.55
N ALA A 76 -17.65 -4.17 16.19
CA ALA A 76 -17.07 -2.83 16.16
C ALA A 76 -15.71 -2.76 16.87
N LEU A 77 -15.58 -3.42 18.02
CA LEU A 77 -14.32 -3.52 18.75
C LEU A 77 -13.29 -4.32 17.96
N PHE A 78 -13.66 -5.50 17.45
CA PHE A 78 -12.78 -6.34 16.63
C PHE A 78 -12.27 -5.57 15.41
N ARG A 79 -13.16 -4.91 14.67
CA ARG A 79 -12.79 -4.09 13.52
C ARG A 79 -11.83 -2.97 13.90
N THR A 80 -12.07 -2.28 15.01
CA THR A 80 -11.19 -1.20 15.49
C THR A 80 -9.79 -1.74 15.78
N LEU A 81 -9.67 -2.85 16.50
CA LEU A 81 -8.39 -3.46 16.82
C LEU A 81 -7.67 -3.95 15.56
N LEU A 82 -8.40 -4.64 14.67
CA LEU A 82 -7.86 -5.15 13.42
C LEU A 82 -7.31 -4.03 12.53
N LEU A 83 -8.10 -2.98 12.30
CA LEU A 83 -7.69 -1.87 11.45
C LEU A 83 -6.60 -1.02 12.11
N THR A 84 -6.61 -0.88 13.44
CA THR A 84 -5.50 -0.22 14.16
C THR A 84 -4.19 -1.00 13.99
N ASN A 85 -4.23 -2.32 14.13
CA ASN A 85 -3.07 -3.19 13.92
C ASN A 85 -2.60 -3.17 12.45
N ALA A 86 -3.54 -3.22 11.50
CA ALA A 86 -3.23 -3.06 10.08
C ALA A 86 -2.60 -1.69 9.81
N GLY A 87 -3.10 -0.62 10.42
CA GLY A 87 -2.54 0.72 10.35
C GLY A 87 -1.08 0.76 10.81
N GLY A 88 -0.78 0.18 11.99
CA GLY A 88 0.60 0.05 12.48
C GLY A 88 1.50 -0.75 11.53
N SER A 89 0.98 -1.83 10.95
CA SER A 89 1.70 -2.63 9.95
C SER A 89 2.01 -1.83 8.68
N LEU A 90 1.06 -1.01 8.21
CA LEU A 90 1.28 -0.10 7.08
C LEU A 90 2.35 0.95 7.39
N VAL A 91 2.42 1.47 8.62
CA VAL A 91 3.50 2.38 9.02
C VAL A 91 4.85 1.69 8.91
N ILE A 92 4.97 0.47 9.45
CA ILE A 92 6.22 -0.31 9.38
C ILE A 92 6.62 -0.55 7.92
N ILE A 93 5.69 -0.98 7.07
CA ILE A 93 5.92 -1.20 5.64
C ILE A 93 6.38 0.10 4.97
N GLY A 94 5.67 1.20 5.21
CA GLY A 94 6.00 2.50 4.65
C GLY A 94 7.40 2.98 5.04
N LEU A 95 7.79 2.82 6.31
CA LEU A 95 9.14 3.13 6.78
C LEU A 95 10.19 2.29 6.06
N PHE A 96 10.00 0.98 5.93
CA PHE A 96 10.93 0.12 5.21
C PHE A 96 11.04 0.47 3.73
N MET A 97 9.92 0.75 3.07
CA MET A 97 9.93 1.16 1.66
C MET A 97 10.70 2.46 1.47
N VAL A 98 10.45 3.47 2.31
CA VAL A 98 11.16 4.76 2.27
C VAL A 98 12.64 4.55 2.53
N ALA A 99 13.01 3.78 3.56
CA ALA A 99 14.41 3.52 3.89
C ALA A 99 15.14 2.78 2.78
N LEU A 100 14.55 1.72 2.20
CA LEU A 100 15.14 0.96 1.10
C LEU A 100 15.27 1.80 -0.17
N ALA A 101 14.25 2.60 -0.50
CA ALA A 101 14.31 3.49 -1.66
C ALA A 101 15.40 4.56 -1.48
N TRP A 102 15.47 5.17 -0.29
CA TRP A 102 16.35 6.31 -0.02
C TRP A 102 17.81 5.92 0.21
N PHE A 103 18.07 4.86 0.99
CA PHE A 103 19.42 4.44 1.38
C PHE A 103 19.96 3.29 0.53
N GLY A 104 19.10 2.46 -0.04
CA GLY A 104 19.49 1.34 -0.90
C GLY A 104 19.44 1.69 -2.37
N LEU A 105 18.23 1.85 -2.91
CA LEU A 105 18.00 2.00 -4.35
C LEU A 105 18.67 3.25 -4.92
N ARG A 106 18.57 4.38 -4.22
CA ARG A 106 19.26 5.63 -4.59
C ARG A 106 20.78 5.46 -4.69
N GLN A 107 21.35 4.54 -3.92
CA GLN A 107 22.78 4.18 -3.96
C GLN A 107 23.08 3.04 -4.94
N HIS A 108 22.20 2.82 -5.92
CA HIS A 108 22.33 1.79 -6.98
C HIS A 108 22.42 0.35 -6.45
N GLN A 109 21.92 0.10 -5.22
CA GLN A 109 21.97 -1.23 -4.63
C GLN A 109 20.86 -2.12 -5.22
N ALA A 110 21.25 -3.09 -6.07
CA ALA A 110 20.31 -3.98 -6.74
C ALA A 110 19.45 -4.81 -5.77
N TRP A 111 19.99 -5.19 -4.61
CA TRP A 111 19.22 -5.93 -3.60
C TRP A 111 18.05 -5.11 -3.06
N ALA A 112 18.20 -3.78 -2.93
CA ALA A 112 17.12 -2.91 -2.46
C ALA A 112 16.00 -2.83 -3.49
N PHE A 113 16.34 -2.76 -4.79
CA PHE A 113 15.38 -2.85 -5.88
C PHE A 113 14.60 -4.16 -5.84
N VAL A 114 15.30 -5.30 -5.78
CA VAL A 114 14.65 -6.62 -5.75
C VAL A 114 13.72 -6.75 -4.56
N THR A 115 14.14 -6.32 -3.36
CA THR A 115 13.28 -6.34 -2.17
C THR A 115 12.04 -5.48 -2.34
N LEU A 116 12.16 -4.25 -2.86
CA LEU A 116 11.03 -3.36 -3.11
C LEU A 116 10.04 -3.94 -4.15
N VAL A 117 10.56 -4.54 -5.22
CA VAL A 117 9.76 -5.22 -6.26
C VAL A 117 8.99 -6.39 -5.65
N LEU A 118 9.68 -7.28 -4.95
CA LEU A 118 9.08 -8.46 -4.34
C LEU A 118 8.04 -8.07 -3.28
N ALA A 119 8.33 -7.07 -2.45
CA ALA A 119 7.39 -6.54 -1.45
C ALA A 119 6.13 -5.96 -2.11
N GLY A 120 6.24 -5.30 -3.26
CA GLY A 120 5.08 -4.81 -4.00
C GLY A 120 4.27 -5.93 -4.65
N LEU A 121 4.93 -6.91 -5.28
CA LEU A 121 4.27 -7.98 -6.01
C LEU A 121 3.60 -9.02 -5.10
N ILE A 122 4.20 -9.32 -3.95
CA ILE A 122 3.69 -10.36 -3.04
C ILE A 122 2.32 -10.03 -2.45
N VAL A 123 1.91 -8.75 -2.47
CA VAL A 123 0.61 -8.30 -1.99
C VAL A 123 -0.52 -8.69 -2.96
N LEU A 124 -0.24 -8.80 -4.26
CA LEU A 124 -1.27 -9.04 -5.28
C LEU A 124 -2.02 -10.39 -5.09
N PRO A 125 -1.36 -11.51 -4.77
CA PRO A 125 -2.07 -12.74 -4.38
C PRO A 125 -3.01 -12.58 -3.17
N TYR A 126 -2.65 -11.76 -2.19
CA TYR A 126 -3.52 -11.53 -1.04
C TYR A 126 -4.75 -10.71 -1.39
N TRP A 127 -4.66 -9.81 -2.37
CA TRP A 127 -5.84 -9.09 -2.88
C TRP A 127 -6.84 -10.03 -3.53
N PHE A 128 -6.38 -11.06 -4.22
CA PHE A 128 -7.27 -12.11 -4.71
C PHE A 128 -8.08 -12.74 -3.57
N PHE A 129 -7.44 -13.09 -2.45
CA PHE A 129 -8.15 -13.65 -1.29
C PHE A 129 -9.11 -12.64 -0.62
N VAL A 130 -8.75 -11.37 -0.60
CA VAL A 130 -9.61 -10.28 -0.08
C VAL A 130 -10.86 -10.10 -0.95
N PHE A 131 -10.73 -10.15 -2.27
CA PHE A 131 -11.84 -9.91 -3.19
C PHE A 131 -12.69 -11.17 -3.45
N LYS A 132 -12.14 -12.36 -3.24
CA LYS A 132 -12.82 -13.65 -3.45
C LYS A 132 -14.22 -13.75 -2.82
N PRO A 133 -14.48 -13.30 -1.58
CA PRO A 133 -15.83 -13.35 -0.99
C PRO A 133 -16.85 -12.51 -1.77
N TYR A 134 -16.45 -11.33 -2.25
CA TYR A 134 -17.32 -10.45 -3.03
C TYR A 134 -17.63 -11.06 -4.39
N TRP A 135 -16.63 -11.59 -5.09
CA TRP A 135 -16.83 -12.25 -6.38
C TRP A 135 -17.69 -13.51 -6.28
N ASN A 136 -17.49 -14.31 -5.23
CA ASN A 136 -18.33 -15.49 -4.95
C ASN A 136 -19.79 -15.11 -4.69
N ALA A 137 -20.04 -13.92 -4.15
CA ALA A 137 -21.37 -13.37 -3.94
C ALA A 137 -21.94 -12.64 -5.18
N GLY A 138 -21.24 -12.64 -6.32
CA GLY A 138 -21.65 -11.94 -7.54
C GLY A 138 -21.53 -10.41 -7.45
N ILE A 139 -20.80 -9.89 -6.47
CA ILE A 139 -20.64 -8.45 -6.23
C ILE A 139 -19.48 -7.92 -7.08
N ALA A 140 -19.81 -7.06 -8.05
CA ALA A 140 -18.80 -6.34 -8.83
C ALA A 140 -18.13 -5.26 -7.97
N ILE A 141 -16.80 -5.25 -7.86
CA ILE A 141 -16.01 -4.19 -7.22
C ILE A 141 -15.58 -3.21 -8.31
N ARG A 142 -15.98 -1.93 -8.21
CA ARG A 142 -15.58 -0.89 -9.16
C ARG A 142 -14.33 -0.20 -8.65
N PHE A 143 -13.60 0.47 -9.54
CA PHE A 143 -12.42 1.23 -9.15
C PHE A 143 -12.71 2.26 -8.05
N ALA A 144 -13.85 2.95 -8.12
CA ALA A 144 -14.27 3.93 -7.12
C ALA A 144 -14.61 3.33 -5.73
N ASP A 145 -14.79 2.00 -5.64
CA ASP A 145 -14.99 1.33 -4.36
C ASP A 145 -13.67 1.00 -3.66
N LEU A 146 -12.54 1.02 -4.38
CA LEU A 146 -11.27 0.58 -3.83
C LEU A 146 -10.69 1.62 -2.88
N PRO A 147 -10.37 1.25 -1.62
CA PRO A 147 -9.60 2.11 -0.75
C PRO A 147 -8.27 2.52 -1.40
N PRO A 148 -7.77 3.75 -1.15
CA PRO A 148 -6.55 4.28 -1.78
C PRO A 148 -5.32 3.37 -1.71
N ILE A 149 -5.20 2.55 -0.65
CA ILE A 149 -4.12 1.58 -0.46
C ILE A 149 -4.07 0.51 -1.57
N PHE A 150 -5.18 0.22 -2.25
CA PHE A 150 -5.26 -0.78 -3.31
C PHE A 150 -4.88 -0.27 -4.70
N TRP A 151 -4.77 1.02 -4.90
CA TRP A 151 -4.52 1.52 -6.27
C TRP A 151 -3.40 2.52 -6.35
N ILE A 152 -3.18 3.38 -5.33
CA ILE A 152 -2.08 4.35 -5.40
C ILE A 152 -0.73 3.61 -5.41
N PRO A 153 -0.41 2.72 -4.43
CA PRO A 153 0.88 2.02 -4.43
C PRO A 153 1.10 1.17 -5.70
N THR A 154 0.04 0.51 -6.18
CA THR A 154 0.14 -0.36 -7.36
C THR A 154 0.26 0.42 -8.66
N SER A 155 -0.37 1.59 -8.77
CA SER A 155 -0.23 2.45 -9.95
C SER A 155 1.21 2.94 -10.15
N VAL A 156 1.92 3.19 -9.05
CA VAL A 156 3.34 3.61 -9.08
C VAL A 156 4.31 2.42 -9.12
N LEU A 157 3.84 1.20 -8.79
CA LEU A 157 4.70 0.01 -8.79
C LEU A 157 5.22 -0.32 -10.19
N ILE A 158 4.36 -0.31 -11.21
CA ILE A 158 4.75 -0.63 -12.59
C ILE A 158 5.87 0.31 -13.11
N PRO A 159 5.70 1.65 -13.11
CA PRO A 159 6.79 2.53 -13.51
C PRO A 159 8.01 2.39 -12.61
N GLY A 160 7.83 2.17 -11.30
CA GLY A 160 8.91 1.92 -10.36
C GLY A 160 9.78 0.72 -10.77
N ILE A 161 9.16 -0.39 -11.16
CA ILE A 161 9.84 -1.61 -11.65
C ILE A 161 10.56 -1.32 -12.98
N ILE A 162 9.84 -0.77 -13.97
CA ILE A 162 10.38 -0.55 -15.32
C ILE A 162 11.59 0.37 -15.27
N PHE A 163 11.46 1.55 -14.66
CA PHE A 163 12.54 2.53 -14.62
C PHE A 163 13.67 2.12 -13.68
N GLY A 164 13.39 1.34 -12.64
CA GLY A 164 14.43 0.81 -11.74
C GLY A 164 15.33 -0.20 -12.43
N TYR A 165 14.73 -1.09 -13.21
CA TYR A 165 15.47 -2.05 -14.02
C TYR A 165 16.33 -1.39 -15.10
N LEU A 166 15.79 -0.36 -15.79
CA LEU A 166 16.56 0.43 -16.76
C LEU A 166 17.70 1.20 -16.09
N GLY A 167 17.40 1.82 -14.93
CA GLY A 167 18.34 2.67 -14.20
C GLY A 167 19.52 1.93 -13.58
N LEU A 168 19.33 0.67 -13.15
CA LEU A 168 20.42 -0.16 -12.62
C LEU A 168 21.34 -0.75 -13.69
N ARG A 169 20.98 -0.62 -14.97
CA ARG A 169 21.76 -1.11 -16.11
C ARG A 169 22.55 -0.03 -16.83
N SER A 170 22.24 1.24 -16.55
CA SER A 170 22.91 2.41 -17.10
C SER A 170 24.11 2.77 -16.25
#